data_AF-Q4TGR0-F1
#
_entry.id   AF-Q4TGR0-F1
#
_cell.length_a   1.000
_cell.length_b   1.000
_cell.length_c   1.000
_cell.angle_alpha   90.00
_cell.angle_beta   90.00
_cell.angle_gamma   90.00
#
_symmetry.space_group_name_H-M   'P 1'
#
loop_
_entity.id
_entity.type
_entity.pdbx_description
1 polymer ?
#
loop_
_entity_poly.entity_id
_entity_poly.type
_entity_poly.pdbx_seq_one_letter_code
_entity_poly.pdbx_strand_id
1 'polypeptide(L)' 'SEELPEDVLQATATLKSINVIPALGLNVHSLLKHQALVLTLETLRFLEDKLLWHDQRYTPLYPFRLPYSDLP' A
#
# COMPACT_ATOMS: atom_id res chain seq x y z
N SER A 1 -0.09 10.29 -11.49
CA SER A 1 -1.28 9.91 -10.73
C SER A 1 -1.55 8.45 -11.01
N GLU A 2 -1.30 7.56 -10.05
CA GLU A 2 -1.73 6.15 -10.13
C GLU A 2 -3.25 6.13 -9.94
N GLU A 3 -3.98 6.42 -11.02
CA GLU A 3 -5.42 6.19 -11.05
C GLU A 3 -5.65 4.78 -11.57
N LEU A 4 -6.34 3.98 -10.75
CA LEU A 4 -6.79 2.65 -11.16
C LEU A 4 -7.61 2.77 -12.46
N PRO A 5 -7.44 1.86 -13.44
CA PRO A 5 -8.23 1.89 -14.67
C PRO A 5 -9.72 1.86 -14.36
N GLU A 6 -10.49 2.71 -15.05
CA GLU A 6 -11.92 2.85 -14.82
C GLU A 6 -12.68 1.53 -15.04
N ASP A 7 -12.26 0.75 -16.05
CA ASP A 7 -12.83 -0.57 -16.35
C ASP A 7 -12.78 -1.53 -15.15
N VAL A 8 -11.67 -1.53 -14.42
CA VAL A 8 -11.48 -2.38 -13.24
C VAL A 8 -12.37 -1.90 -12.10
N LEU A 9 -12.47 -0.59 -11.89
CA LEU A 9 -13.33 -0.01 -10.87
C LEU A 9 -14.80 -0.34 -11.13
N GLN A 10 -15.27 -0.17 -12.37
CA GLN A 10 -16.65 -0.48 -12.74
C GLN A 10 -16.95 -1.98 -12.61
N ALA A 11 -16.05 -2.85 -13.09
CA ALA A 11 -16.22 -4.29 -13.01
C ALA A 11 -16.28 -4.80 -11.56
N THR A 12 -15.46 -4.23 -10.68
CA THR A 12 -15.37 -4.67 -9.27
C THR A 12 -16.43 -4.04 -8.38
N ALA A 13 -16.97 -2.86 -8.73
CA ALA A 13 -17.98 -2.17 -7.93
C ALA A 13 -19.26 -2.99 -7.68
N THR A 14 -19.59 -3.93 -8.57
CA THR A 14 -20.79 -4.78 -8.44
C THR A 14 -20.52 -6.10 -7.71
N LEU A 15 -19.26 -6.45 -7.45
CA LEU A 15 -18.85 -7.73 -6.88
C LEU A 15 -18.60 -7.61 -5.37
N LYS A 16 -19.29 -8.41 -4.56
CA LYS A 16 -19.14 -8.39 -3.09
C LYS A 16 -17.90 -9.12 -2.57
N SER A 17 -17.30 -9.98 -3.40
CA SER A 17 -16.16 -10.83 -3.03
C SER A 17 -14.81 -10.19 -3.36
N ILE A 18 -14.78 -9.22 -4.28
CA ILE A 18 -13.56 -8.56 -4.75
C ILE A 18 -13.58 -7.12 -4.25
N ASN A 19 -12.53 -6.73 -3.54
CA ASN A 19 -12.33 -5.36 -3.07
C ASN A 19 -11.09 -4.79 -3.73
N VAL A 20 -11.20 -3.59 -4.28
CA VAL A 20 -10.08 -2.82 -4.80
C VAL A 20 -9.75 -1.71 -3.81
N ILE A 21 -8.50 -1.68 -3.34
CA ILE A 21 -8.01 -0.69 -2.38
C ILE A 21 -6.69 -0.11 -2.88
N PRO A 22 -6.39 1.17 -2.60
CA PRO A 22 -5.07 1.73 -2.86
C PRO A 22 -4.01 1.06 -1.96
N ALA A 23 -2.75 1.04 -2.41
CA ALA A 23 -1.64 0.47 -1.65
C ALA A 23 -1.52 1.04 -0.23
N LEU A 24 -1.77 2.36 -0.08
CA LEU A 24 -1.77 3.05 1.22
C LEU A 24 -2.84 2.53 2.19
N GLY A 25 -3.93 1.94 1.68
CA GLY A 25 -5.03 1.39 2.48
C GLY A 25 -4.85 -0.08 2.88
N LEU A 26 -3.74 -0.70 2.48
CA LEU A 26 -3.46 -2.10 2.78
C LEU A 26 -3.30 -2.30 4.29
N ASN A 27 -4.02 -3.27 4.84
CA ASN A 27 -3.96 -3.59 6.26
C ASN A 27 -4.16 -5.10 6.50
N VAL A 28 -3.68 -5.57 7.65
CA VAL A 28 -3.69 -7.00 8.00
C VAL A 28 -5.11 -7.55 8.12
N HIS A 29 -6.07 -6.76 8.60
CA HIS A 29 -7.45 -7.22 8.73
C HIS A 29 -8.07 -7.56 7.36
N SER A 30 -7.88 -6.68 6.38
CA SER A 30 -8.32 -6.95 5.00
C SER A 30 -7.58 -8.13 4.38
N LEU A 31 -6.27 -8.27 4.63
CA LEU A 31 -5.48 -9.40 4.14
C LEU A 31 -6.02 -10.75 4.62
N LEU A 32 -6.40 -10.86 5.90
CA LEU A 32 -6.93 -12.09 6.47
C LEU A 32 -8.38 -12.37 6.07
N LYS A 33 -9.15 -11.33 5.73
CA LYS A 33 -10.55 -11.45 5.30
C LYS A 33 -10.68 -12.06 3.90
N HIS A 34 -9.71 -11.83 3.03
CA HIS A 34 -9.71 -12.32 1.65
C HIS A 34 -8.83 -13.57 1.51
N GLN A 35 -9.23 -14.50 0.65
CA GLN A 35 -8.46 -15.72 0.40
C GLN A 35 -7.25 -15.51 -0.51
N ALA A 36 -7.28 -14.44 -1.32
CA ALA A 36 -6.23 -14.12 -2.28
C ALA A 36 -5.94 -12.63 -2.29
N LEU A 37 -4.68 -12.29 -2.52
CA LEU A 37 -4.19 -10.92 -2.69
C LEU A 37 -3.59 -10.79 -4.09
N VAL A 38 -3.95 -9.71 -4.80
CA VAL A 38 -3.37 -9.35 -6.09
C VAL A 38 -2.71 -7.99 -5.95
N LEU A 39 -1.45 -7.89 -6.35
CA LEU A 39 -0.66 -6.65 -6.30
C LEU A 39 -0.16 -6.30 -7.69
N THR A 40 -0.17 -5.02 -8.04
CA THR A 40 0.55 -4.53 -9.22
C THR A 40 2.04 -4.49 -8.93
N LEU A 41 2.87 -4.50 -9.98
CA LEU A 41 4.32 -4.38 -9.83
C LEU A 41 4.72 -3.07 -9.13
N GLU A 42 4.00 -1.98 -9.40
CA GLU A 42 4.22 -0.68 -8.77
C GLU A 42 3.89 -0.72 -7.27
N THR A 43 2.75 -1.32 -6.91
CA THR A 43 2.39 -1.53 -5.51
C THR A 43 3.41 -2.40 -4.78
N LEU A 44 3.93 -3.45 -5.42
CA LEU A 44 4.96 -4.30 -4.83
C LEU A 44 6.24 -3.49 -4.53
N ARG A 45 6.73 -2.70 -5.48
CA ARG A 45 7.90 -1.82 -5.29
C ARG A 45 7.68 -0.79 -4.19
N PHE A 46 6.49 -0.19 -4.15
CA PHE A 46 6.12 0.77 -3.11
C PHE A 46 6.15 0.13 -1.72
N LEU A 47 5.58 -1.07 -1.57
CA LEU A 47 5.57 -1.78 -0.29
C LEU A 47 6.98 -2.21 0.12
N GLU A 48 7.80 -2.70 -0.81
CA GLU A 48 9.20 -3.05 -0.55
C GLU A 48 9.99 -1.85 -0.02
N ASP A 49 9.93 -0.70 -0.69
CA ASP A 49 10.63 0.52 -0.27
C ASP A 49 10.24 0.95 1.16
N LYS A 50 8.93 1.03 1.44
CA LYS A 50 8.45 1.49 2.75
C LYS A 50 8.69 0.48 3.87
N LEU A 51 8.57 -0.82 3.60
CA LEU A 51 8.83 -1.85 4.60
C LEU A 51 10.33 -2.00 4.89
N LEU A 52 11.18 -1.99 3.86
CA LEU A 52 12.63 -2.10 4.03
C LEU A 52 13.23 -0.85 4.68
N TRP A 53 12.67 0.34 4.45
CA TRP A 53 13.08 1.55 5.17
C TRP A 53 12.99 1.38 6.69
N HIS A 54 12.00 0.63 7.19
CA HIS A 54 11.88 0.38 8.62
C HIS A 54 12.96 -0.56 9.19
N ASP A 55 13.58 -1.41 8.37
CA ASP A 55 14.67 -2.31 8.76
C ASP A 55 16.02 -1.58 8.86
N GLN A 56 16.23 -0.56 8.02
CA GLN A 56 17.52 0.12 7.87
C GLN A 56 17.61 1.47 8.59
N ARG A 57 16.50 2.01 9.11
CA ARG A 57 16.44 3.35 9.73
C ARG A 57 16.98 3.38 11.16
N TYR A 58 17.42 4.56 11.58
CA TYR A 58 17.69 4.87 12.97
C TYR A 58 16.41 5.00 13.82
N THR A 59 16.56 4.91 15.14
CA THR A 59 15.51 5.27 16.10
C THR A 59 15.13 6.76 15.92
N PRO A 60 13.83 7.12 15.90
CA PRO A 60 13.42 8.50 15.67
C PRO A 60 13.93 9.42 16.78
N LEU A 61 14.54 10.55 16.41
CA LEU A 61 14.90 11.62 17.35
C LEU A 61 13.67 12.48 17.70
N TYR A 62 12.80 12.69 16.72
CA TYR A 62 11.53 13.41 16.80
C TYR A 62 10.54 12.85 15.74
N PRO A 63 9.27 13.26 15.73
CA PRO A 63 8.29 12.70 14.78
C PRO A 63 8.74 12.84 13.31
N PHE A 64 8.59 11.76 12.51
CA PHE A 64 8.98 11.71 11.08
C PHE A 64 8.25 12.71 10.16
N ARG A 65 7.21 13.38 10.67
CA ARG A 65 6.54 14.50 9.97
C ARG A 65 7.38 15.79 9.94
N LEU A 66 8.45 15.86 10.73
CA LEU A 66 9.40 16.98 10.74
C LEU A 66 10.56 16.69 9.76
N PRO A 67 11.34 17.69 9.34
CA PRO A 67 12.38 17.51 8.34
C PRO A 67 13.48 16.55 8.77
N TYR A 68 13.79 15.56 7.93
CA TYR A 68 14.94 14.67 8.03
C TYR A 68 15.72 14.76 6.71
N SER A 69 17.04 14.56 6.75
CA SER A 69 17.88 14.64 5.55
C SER A 69 17.74 13.43 4.61
N ASP A 70 17.31 12.30 5.15
CA ASP A 70 17.37 10.97 4.56
C ASP A 70 16.01 10.23 4.59
N LEU A 71 14.91 10.96 4.80
CA LEU A 71 13.57 10.40 4.68
C LEU A 71 13.23 10.21 3.18
N PRO A 72 12.78 9.01 2.76
CA PRO A 72 12.37 8.75 1.38
C PRO A 72 11.04 9.39 1.01
#